data_AF-A0A496QSA9-F1
#
_entry.id   AF-A0A496QSA9-F1
#
_cell.length_a   1.000
_cell.length_b   1.000
_cell.length_c   1.000
_cell.angle_alpha   90.00
_cell.angle_beta   90.00
_cell.angle_gamma   90.00
#
_symmetry.space_group_name_H-M   'P 1'
#
loop_
_entity.id
_entity.type
_entity.pdbx_description
1 polymer ?
#
loop_
_entity_poly.entity_id
_entity_poly.type
_entity_poly.pdbx_seq_one_letter_code
_entity_poly.pdbx_strand_id
1 'polypeptide(L)' 'MFLTIVLGLIGLGIVIFIHEGGHFIAAKLSGISVEIFSLGWGKKLLSFRKGETEYRLPSFR' A
#
# COMPACT_ATOMS: atom_id res chain seq x y z
N MET A 1 19.21 15.28 -13.18
CA MET A 1 19.55 14.64 -11.88
C MET A 1 18.44 14.79 -10.86
N PHE A 2 17.97 16.00 -10.53
CA PHE A 2 16.81 16.17 -9.64
C PHE A 2 15.52 15.54 -10.22
N LEU A 3 15.17 15.91 -11.46
CA LEU A 3 13.97 15.38 -12.13
C LEU A 3 13.98 13.85 -12.26
N THR A 4 15.13 13.26 -12.57
CA THR A 4 15.28 11.80 -12.68
C THR A 4 15.07 11.08 -11.35
N ILE A 5 15.53 11.67 -10.23
CA ILE A 5 15.28 11.12 -8.89
C ILE A 5 13.79 11.17 -8.56
N VAL A 6 13.13 12.30 -8.83
CA VAL A 6 11.68 12.46 -8.60
C VAL A 6 10.89 11.43 -9.41
N LEU A 7 11.21 11.28 -10.70
CA LEU A 7 10.57 10.28 -11.56
C LEU A 7 10.81 8.85 -11.06
N GLY A 8 12.00 8.55 -10.55
CA GLY A 8 12.32 7.26 -9.95
C GLY A 8 11.48 6.95 -8.71
N LEU A 9 11.32 7.92 -7.81
CA LEU A 9 10.49 7.77 -6.60
C LEU A 9 9.01 7.58 -6.95
N ILE A 10 8.50 8.33 -7.93
CA ILE A 10 7.13 8.17 -8.43
C ILE A 10 6.94 6.77 -9.03
N GLY A 11 7.87 6.34 -9.89
CA GLY A 11 7.81 5.02 -10.51
C GLY A 11 7.83 3.89 -9.49
N LEU A 12 8.73 3.96 -8.50
CA LEU A 12 8.79 2.98 -7.42
C LEU A 12 7.50 2.97 -6.58
N GLY A 13 6.95 4.16 -6.28
CA GLY A 13 5.68 4.28 -5.56
C GLY A 13 4.51 3.62 -6.29
N ILE A 14 4.44 3.78 -7.62
CA ILE A 14 3.42 3.14 -8.47
C ILE A 14 3.58 1.61 -8.44
N VAL A 15 4.80 1.10 -8.58
CA VAL A 15 5.06 -0.36 -8.57
C VAL A 15 4.65 -0.97 -7.24
N ILE A 16 5.03 -0.38 -6.11
CA ILE A 16 4.65 -0.86 -4.77
C ILE A 16 3.13 -0.82 -4.59
N PHE A 17 2.50 0.28 -5.01
CA PHE A 17 1.04 0.44 -4.92
C PHE A 17 0.31 -0.66 -5.69
N ILE A 18 0.73 -0.93 -6.93
CA ILE A 18 0.12 -1.97 -7.77
C ILE A 18 0.40 -3.36 -7.21
N HIS A 19 1.61 -3.63 -6.70
CA HIS A 19 1.98 -4.93 -6.15
C HIS A 19 1.10 -5.30 -4.94
N GLU A 20 1.08 -4.45 -3.91
CA GLU A 20 0.31 -4.70 -2.70
C GLU A 20 -1.19 -4.61 -2.97
N GLY A 21 -1.61 -3.62 -3.78
CA GLY A 21 -3.01 -3.49 -4.21
C GLY A 21 -3.50 -4.71 -4.99
N GLY A 22 -2.64 -5.30 -5.81
CA GLY A 22 -2.92 -6.53 -6.56
C GLY A 22 -3.19 -7.72 -5.64
N HIS A 23 -2.34 -7.95 -4.64
CA HIS A 23 -2.54 -8.99 -3.63
C HIS A 23 -3.85 -8.78 -2.86
N PHE A 24 -4.11 -7.53 -2.45
CA PHE A 24 -5.34 -7.19 -1.75
C PHE A 24 -6.59 -7.48 -2.57
N ILE A 25 -6.60 -7.05 -3.84
CA ILE A 25 -7.72 -7.29 -4.75
C ILE A 25 -7.87 -8.80 -4.99
N ALA A 26 -6.78 -9.52 -5.25
CA ALA A 26 -6.81 -10.97 -5.46
C ALA A 26 -7.37 -11.72 -4.24
N ALA A 27 -6.98 -11.33 -3.03
CA ALA A 27 -7.52 -11.90 -1.80
C ALA A 27 -9.03 -11.63 -1.66
N LYS A 28 -9.47 -10.38 -1.85
CA LYS A 28 -10.90 -10.02 -1.77
C LYS A 28 -11.74 -10.73 -2.83
N LEU A 29 -11.24 -10.86 -4.05
CA LEU A 29 -11.91 -11.60 -5.13
C LEU A 29 -11.98 -13.10 -4.86
N SER A 30 -10.98 -13.65 -4.14
CA SER A 30 -10.96 -15.05 -3.73
C SER A 30 -11.83 -15.34 -2.50
N GLY A 31 -12.58 -14.35 -2.00
CA GLY A 31 -13.40 -14.47 -0.80
C GLY A 31 -12.61 -14.50 0.51
N ILE A 32 -11.32 -14.15 0.47
CA ILE A 32 -10.46 -14.10 1.66
C ILE A 32 -10.68 -12.76 2.37
N SER A 33 -11.05 -12.82 3.65
CA SER A 33 -11.13 -11.61 4.49
C SER A 33 -9.73 -11.06 4.75
N VAL A 34 -9.54 -9.79 4.46
CA VAL A 34 -8.29 -9.07 4.72
C VAL A 34 -8.52 -8.08 5.86
N GLU A 35 -7.92 -8.34 7.01
CA GLU A 35 -8.05 -7.50 8.20
C GLU A 35 -7.25 -6.20 8.07
N ILE A 36 -6.07 -6.26 7.44
CA ILE A 36 -5.14 -5.14 7.33
C ILE A 36 -4.61 -5.05 5.91
N PHE A 37 -4.81 -3.90 5.28
CA PHE A 37 -4.13 -3.50 4.06
C PHE A 37 -3.12 -2.40 4.39
N SER A 38 -1.83 -2.63 4.14
CA SER A 38 -0.76 -1.68 4.45
C SER A 38 -0.02 -1.27 3.19
N LEU A 39 0.04 0.03 2.92
CA LEU A 39 0.80 0.55 1.79
C LEU A 39 2.19 1.01 2.25
N GLY A 40 3.11 0.04 2.34
CA GLY A 40 4.46 0.23 2.88
C GLY A 40 4.69 -0.52 4.20
N TRP A 41 5.82 -0.24 4.84
CA TRP A 41 6.28 -0.86 6.09
C TRP A 41 6.62 0.21 7.12
N GLY A 42 6.75 -0.16 8.41
CA GLY A 42 7.21 0.71 9.49
C GLY A 42 6.11 1.22 10.43
N LYS A 43 6.35 2.35 11.12
CA LYS A 43 5.43 2.89 12.13
C LYS A 43 4.15 3.41 11.47
N LYS A 44 2.99 2.95 11.91
CA LYS A 44 1.68 3.46 11.47
C LYS A 44 1.60 4.99 11.65
N LEU A 45 1.52 5.73 10.54
CA LEU A 45 1.30 7.18 10.55
C LEU A 45 -0.19 7.48 10.47
N LEU A 46 -0.87 6.86 9.51
CA LEU A 46 -2.28 7.04 9.26
C LEU A 46 -2.96 5.68 9.15
N SER A 47 -4.20 5.60 9.61
CA SER A 47 -5.07 4.46 9.33
C SER A 47 -6.52 4.88 9.30
N PHE A 48 -7.30 4.18 8.48
CA PHE A 48 -8.75 4.24 8.55
C PHE A 48 -9.32 2.84 8.34
N ARG A 49 -10.46 2.56 8.97
CA ARG A 49 -11.17 1.29 8.80
C ARG A 49 -12.32 1.48 7.82
N LYS A 50 -12.42 0.60 6.83
CA LYS A 50 -13.56 0.55 5.91
C LYS A 50 -14.04 -0.89 5.82
N GLY A 51 -15.20 -1.16 6.42
CA GLY A 51 -15.73 -2.51 6.59
C GLY A 51 -14.84 -3.34 7.53
N GLU A 52 -14.40 -4.49 7.05
CA GLU A 52 -13.53 -5.42 7.79
C GLU A 52 -12.05 -5.11 7.63
N THR A 53 -11.67 -4.27 6.67
CA THR A 53 -10.28 -3.97 6.35
C THR A 53 -9.85 -2.64 6.99
N GLU A 54 -8.75 -2.68 7.72
CA GLU A 54 -8.01 -1.52 8.17
C GLU A 54 -6.95 -1.13 7.14
N TYR A 55 -7.12 0.04 6.54
CA TYR A 55 -6.19 0.63 5.59
C TYR A 55 -5.15 1.42 6.35
N ARG A 56 -3.87 1.10 6.18
CA ARG A 56 -2.75 1.71 6.89
C ARG A 56 -1.77 2.35 5.91
N LEU A 57 -1.32 3.53 6.27
CA LEU A 57 -0.17 4.19 5.65
C LEU A 57 0.92 4.36 6.72
N PRO A 58 1.88 3.44 6.81
CA PRO A 58 3.00 3.56 7.72
C PRO A 58 4.12 4.47 7.17
N SER A 59 5.00 4.92 8.06
CA SER A 59 6.23 5.61 7.71
C SER A 59 7.21 4.62 7.09
N PHE A 60 7.65 4.85 5.85
CA PHE A 60 8.72 4.12 5.17
C PHE A 60 10.09 4.33 5.87
N ARG A 61 10.22 3.81 7.10
CA ARG A 61 11.40 3.87 7.96
C ARG A 61 11.92 2.48 8.23
#